data_AF-V9E2Z5-F1
#
_entry.id   AF-V9E2Z5-F1
#
_cell.length_a   1.000
_cell.length_b   1.000
_cell.length_c   1.000
_cell.angle_alpha   90.00
_cell.angle_beta   90.00
_cell.angle_gamma   90.00
#
_symmetry.space_group_name_H-M   'P 1'
#
loop_
_entity.id
_entity.type
_entity.pdbx_description
1 polymer ?
#
loop_
_entity_poly.entity_id
_entity_poly.type
_entity_poly.pdbx_seq_one_letter_code
_entity_poly.pdbx_strand_id
1 'polypeptide(L)'
;MPPVRVSPTRGDGTRALVALSKWASRHAEKHSMSWKKVITPAALIEKTHVRQLAAREKVFERHLPFSWPRFFIGAVSLALVFSDVLRSGVGVSNLQEVYPSLQPDEVVSFDTSWNYSVFASTRDEALSGSTTARVWSYKHDSTSITWRAFAQFLSAPDFPDCFFYASQCPGNTFNGDVAFKMIDSLVNVVSRINRTTQSGPVGLALRSESEYIDRLHQFIFPKWFINVNWRTNQALYYSPELLTTTNARTICFPVLGKRILQPRFCRELWTNFDRSCAPTDLQGRSVGLLHVHTMTRLRDVQSRFPNATLDLTFLESQEDMQICRGGLTSLGFKRSDVSAIVRARNCVGSGTTRSCETIFVEDYRYETGLLTSDVVQWYKVVAALRIIGQGYFLLRGIGLMISCYFVHGVTKSQKKMSTWTRVRKARHLFMKVPTQCVVFGSPFPVSCYVLAHLLDAPFTYDVLESHFFSQGGVLDIHLEAFISYAVVQMRNVWIYALLWHMVVTVTTSRWLARSNQSSSGIIGVPEFLLSAFSSITLIAQYRSTSFRSSKILRMMVLPNNLSRAWVATKYQYSLAHRGSGSVLLGGVIIDLKFLLCFVFVIAGASNSSAVLSWSPVAYGEHVRSLDE
;
A
#
# COMPACT_ATOMS: atom_id res chain seq x y z
N MET A 1 4.76 -44.43 -56.16
CA MET A 1 4.37 -44.75 -57.56
C MET A 1 4.26 -43.44 -58.33
N PRO A 2 4.89 -43.31 -59.51
CA PRO A 2 4.90 -42.06 -60.27
C PRO A 2 3.58 -41.84 -61.02
N PRO A 3 3.22 -40.59 -61.38
CA PRO A 3 2.03 -40.32 -62.15
C PRO A 3 2.22 -40.71 -63.64
N VAL A 4 1.24 -41.45 -64.16
CA VAL A 4 1.15 -41.86 -65.56
C VAL A 4 0.88 -40.63 -66.42
N ARG A 5 1.76 -40.36 -67.38
CA ARG A 5 1.52 -39.44 -68.50
C ARG A 5 0.50 -40.08 -69.44
N VAL A 6 -0.67 -39.47 -69.57
CA VAL A 6 -1.57 -39.71 -70.70
C VAL A 6 -1.31 -38.63 -71.74
N SER A 7 -0.76 -39.02 -72.88
CA SER A 7 -0.65 -38.18 -74.08
C SER A 7 -2.04 -38.00 -74.70
N PRO A 8 -2.43 -36.77 -75.10
CA PRO A 8 -3.69 -36.56 -75.79
C PRO A 8 -3.55 -36.99 -77.26
N THR A 9 -4.40 -37.94 -77.66
CA THR A 9 -4.57 -38.37 -79.05
C THR A 9 -5.14 -37.23 -79.90
N ARG A 10 -4.50 -37.02 -81.05
CA ARG A 10 -4.82 -36.04 -82.09
C ARG A 10 -6.16 -36.40 -82.75
N GLY A 11 -7.21 -35.64 -82.44
CA GLY A 11 -8.50 -35.76 -83.11
C GLY A 11 -9.48 -34.67 -82.67
N ASP A 12 -9.95 -33.89 -83.64
CA ASP A 12 -11.09 -32.96 -83.57
C ASP A 12 -10.83 -31.48 -83.17
N GLY A 13 -9.92 -30.81 -83.91
CA GLY A 13 -9.70 -29.36 -83.83
C GLY A 13 -10.90 -28.49 -84.23
N THR A 14 -11.88 -29.05 -84.92
CA THR A 14 -13.10 -28.36 -85.38
C THR A 14 -14.08 -28.06 -84.25
N ARG A 15 -14.20 -28.93 -83.24
CA ARG A 15 -15.09 -28.68 -82.08
C ARG A 15 -14.49 -27.67 -81.10
N ALA A 16 -13.17 -27.66 -80.92
CA ALA A 16 -12.48 -26.70 -80.07
C ALA A 16 -12.57 -25.27 -80.62
N LEU A 17 -12.43 -25.09 -81.94
CA LEU A 17 -12.58 -23.79 -82.60
C LEU A 17 -14.02 -23.25 -82.53
N VAL A 18 -15.04 -24.12 -82.63
CA VAL A 18 -16.45 -23.72 -82.48
C VAL A 18 -16.81 -23.37 -81.02
N ALA A 19 -16.19 -24.05 -80.05
CA ALA A 19 -16.35 -23.70 -78.64
C ALA A 19 -15.68 -22.36 -78.29
N LEU A 20 -14.48 -22.12 -78.82
CA LEU A 20 -13.75 -20.85 -78.67
C LEU A 20 -14.46 -19.69 -79.39
N SER A 21 -15.05 -19.91 -80.58
CA SER A 21 -15.79 -18.87 -81.28
C SER A 21 -17.11 -18.52 -80.59
N LYS A 22 -17.83 -19.50 -80.03
CA LYS A 22 -19.02 -19.26 -79.19
C LYS A 22 -18.67 -18.58 -77.87
N TRP A 23 -17.52 -18.91 -77.26
CA TRP A 23 -17.05 -18.23 -76.06
C TRP A 23 -16.65 -16.78 -76.36
N ALA A 24 -15.93 -16.55 -77.46
CA ALA A 24 -15.53 -15.21 -77.91
C ALA A 24 -16.74 -14.35 -78.31
N SER A 25 -17.77 -14.91 -78.97
CA SER A 25 -18.98 -14.17 -79.32
C SER A 25 -19.80 -13.79 -78.09
N ARG A 26 -19.96 -14.71 -77.12
CA ARG A 26 -20.65 -14.41 -75.86
C ARG A 26 -19.87 -13.43 -74.99
N HIS A 27 -18.54 -13.48 -75.03
CA HIS A 27 -17.68 -12.52 -74.33
C HIS A 27 -17.75 -11.14 -74.99
N ALA A 28 -17.80 -11.07 -76.32
CA ALA A 28 -17.99 -9.83 -77.06
C ALA A 28 -19.38 -9.23 -76.85
N GLU A 29 -20.43 -10.06 -76.81
CA GLU A 29 -21.82 -9.63 -76.58
C GLU A 29 -22.05 -9.16 -75.13
N LYS A 30 -21.41 -9.81 -74.15
CA LYS A 30 -21.43 -9.38 -72.74
C LYS A 30 -20.66 -8.08 -72.49
N HIS A 31 -19.65 -7.77 -73.31
CA HIS A 31 -18.87 -6.53 -73.21
C HIS A 31 -19.33 -5.41 -74.16
N SER A 32 -20.07 -5.71 -75.23
CA SER A 32 -20.60 -4.68 -76.14
C SER A 32 -21.76 -3.88 -75.54
N MET A 33 -22.50 -4.44 -74.58
CA MET A 33 -23.58 -3.73 -73.87
C MET A 33 -23.14 -2.90 -72.66
N SER A 34 -21.83 -2.80 -72.37
CA SER A 34 -21.31 -1.98 -71.25
C SER A 34 -20.42 -0.81 -71.69
N TRP A 35 -20.45 -0.43 -72.97
CA TRP A 35 -19.72 0.73 -73.47
C TRP A 35 -20.63 1.96 -73.60
N LYS A 36 -21.02 2.50 -72.44
CA LYS A 36 -21.36 3.92 -72.23
C LYS A 36 -21.59 4.20 -70.73
N LYS A 37 -20.53 4.08 -69.95
CA LYS A 37 -20.37 4.91 -68.74
C LYS A 37 -18.88 5.26 -68.69
N VAL A 38 -18.56 6.49 -69.06
CA VAL A 38 -17.25 7.08 -68.79
C VAL A 38 -17.10 7.06 -67.27
N ILE A 39 -16.40 6.04 -66.76
CA ILE A 39 -16.06 5.96 -65.34
C ILE A 39 -14.92 6.94 -65.15
N THR A 40 -15.26 8.15 -64.71
CA THR A 40 -14.25 9.13 -64.30
C THR A 40 -13.41 8.54 -63.16
N PRO A 41 -12.11 8.89 -63.03
CA PRO A 41 -11.27 8.45 -61.92
C PRO A 41 -11.92 8.71 -60.56
N ALA A 42 -12.66 9.83 -60.43
CA ALA A 42 -13.46 10.16 -59.26
C ALA A 42 -14.56 9.12 -58.95
N ALA A 43 -15.29 8.63 -59.97
CA ALA A 43 -16.32 7.60 -59.79
C ALA A 43 -15.73 6.22 -59.46
N LEU A 44 -14.51 5.93 -59.92
CA LEU A 44 -13.78 4.72 -59.56
C LEU A 44 -13.29 4.78 -58.11
N ILE A 45 -12.71 5.91 -57.69
CA ILE A 45 -12.28 6.19 -56.31
C ILE A 45 -13.48 6.13 -55.35
N GLU A 46 -14.62 6.70 -55.75
CA GLU A 46 -15.84 6.65 -54.94
C GLU A 46 -16.35 5.20 -54.78
N LYS A 47 -16.38 4.42 -55.86
CA LYS A 47 -16.78 3.00 -55.81
C LYS A 47 -15.82 2.14 -54.99
N THR A 48 -14.51 2.34 -55.11
CA THR A 48 -13.52 1.60 -54.32
C THR A 48 -13.61 1.99 -52.84
N HIS A 49 -13.80 3.27 -52.53
CA HIS A 49 -13.99 3.75 -51.16
C HIS A 49 -15.29 3.18 -50.54
N VAL A 50 -16.40 3.15 -51.28
CA VAL A 50 -17.67 2.54 -50.82
C VAL A 50 -17.52 1.04 -50.59
N ARG A 51 -16.82 0.32 -51.47
CA ARG A 51 -16.53 -1.11 -51.27
C ARG A 51 -15.64 -1.37 -50.07
N GLN A 52 -14.61 -0.55 -49.86
CA GLN A 52 -13.73 -0.64 -48.69
C GLN A 52 -14.49 -0.35 -47.39
N LEU A 53 -15.40 0.63 -47.38
CA LEU A 53 -16.27 0.92 -46.24
C LEU A 53 -17.21 -0.26 -45.94
N ALA A 54 -17.85 -0.84 -46.96
CA ALA A 54 -18.73 -2.00 -46.79
C ALA A 54 -17.99 -3.26 -46.33
N ALA A 55 -16.75 -3.46 -46.81
CA ALA A 55 -15.88 -4.54 -46.34
C ALA A 55 -15.46 -4.32 -44.88
N ARG A 56 -15.08 -3.09 -44.50
CA ARG A 56 -14.76 -2.72 -43.12
C ARG A 56 -15.96 -2.92 -42.19
N GLU A 57 -17.16 -2.52 -42.60
CA GLU A 57 -18.39 -2.70 -41.82
C GLU A 57 -18.64 -4.19 -41.52
N LYS A 58 -18.49 -5.07 -42.52
CA LYS A 58 -18.59 -6.53 -42.33
C LYS A 58 -17.52 -7.10 -41.41
N VAL A 59 -16.29 -6.57 -41.46
CA VAL A 59 -15.19 -6.95 -40.57
C VAL A 59 -15.48 -6.49 -39.14
N PHE A 60 -15.93 -5.25 -38.93
CA PHE A 60 -16.30 -4.75 -37.61
C PHE A 60 -17.47 -5.54 -36.99
N GLU A 61 -18.48 -5.91 -37.78
CA GLU A 61 -19.60 -6.73 -37.29
C GLU A 61 -19.19 -8.16 -36.94
N ARG A 62 -18.25 -8.76 -37.68
CA ARG A 62 -17.73 -10.10 -37.38
C ARG A 62 -16.78 -10.14 -36.18
N HIS A 63 -15.94 -9.12 -36.01
CA HIS A 63 -14.85 -9.15 -35.03
C HIS A 63 -15.17 -8.43 -33.71
N LEU A 64 -16.19 -7.57 -33.65
CA LEU A 64 -16.64 -6.88 -32.44
C LEU A 64 -18.15 -7.05 -32.23
N PRO A 65 -18.63 -8.28 -31.92
CA PRO A 65 -20.03 -8.50 -31.57
C PRO A 65 -20.37 -7.72 -30.31
N PHE A 66 -21.56 -7.11 -30.30
CA PHE A 66 -22.07 -6.41 -29.13
C PHE A 66 -22.29 -7.40 -28.00
N SER A 67 -21.70 -7.11 -26.84
CA SER A 67 -21.81 -7.94 -25.63
C SER A 67 -22.37 -7.07 -24.51
N TRP A 68 -23.55 -7.43 -24.01
CA TRP A 68 -24.18 -6.76 -22.87
C TRP A 68 -23.26 -6.69 -21.65
N PRO A 69 -22.56 -7.78 -21.24
CA PRO A 69 -21.59 -7.70 -20.15
C PRO A 69 -20.46 -6.69 -20.39
N ARG A 70 -19.85 -6.69 -21.59
CA ARG A 70 -18.79 -5.72 -21.92
C ARG A 70 -19.30 -4.29 -21.88
N PHE A 71 -20.53 -4.08 -22.37
CA PHE A 71 -21.18 -2.77 -22.33
C PHE A 71 -21.40 -2.30 -20.88
N PHE A 72 -21.99 -3.12 -20.02
CA PHE A 72 -22.24 -2.74 -18.63
C PHE A 72 -20.94 -2.45 -17.87
N ILE A 73 -19.95 -3.34 -17.99
CA ILE A 73 -18.66 -3.16 -17.32
C ILE A 73 -17.96 -1.91 -17.87
N GLY A 74 -17.94 -1.72 -19.19
CA GLY A 74 -17.34 -0.54 -19.82
C GLY A 74 -18.02 0.77 -19.42
N ALA A 75 -19.35 0.79 -19.35
CA ALA A 75 -20.11 1.96 -18.90
C ALA A 75 -19.79 2.30 -17.43
N VAL A 76 -19.71 1.30 -16.55
CA VAL A 76 -19.31 1.47 -15.15
C VAL A 76 -17.86 1.96 -15.07
N SER A 77 -16.93 1.37 -15.83
CA SER A 77 -15.53 1.81 -15.86
C SER A 77 -15.38 3.26 -16.32
N LEU A 78 -16.11 3.67 -17.36
CA LEU A 78 -16.12 5.07 -17.81
C LEU A 78 -16.71 6.00 -16.75
N ALA A 79 -17.80 5.60 -16.10
CA ALA A 79 -18.38 6.39 -15.00
C ALA A 79 -17.38 6.55 -13.83
N LEU A 80 -16.65 5.49 -13.48
CA LEU A 80 -15.64 5.51 -12.41
C LEU A 80 -14.45 6.41 -12.78
N VAL A 81 -13.97 6.36 -14.03
CA VAL A 81 -12.88 7.23 -14.50
C VAL A 81 -13.37 8.69 -14.56
N PHE A 82 -14.55 8.96 -15.12
CA PHE A 82 -15.08 10.33 -15.23
C PHE A 82 -15.49 10.95 -13.88
N SER A 83 -15.70 10.14 -12.85
CA SER A 83 -15.93 10.62 -11.48
C SER A 83 -14.70 10.60 -10.60
N ASP A 84 -13.51 10.22 -11.11
CA ASP A 84 -12.32 9.99 -10.28
C ASP A 84 -11.97 11.17 -9.36
N VAL A 85 -11.84 12.39 -9.92
CA VAL A 85 -11.51 13.59 -9.14
C VAL A 85 -12.63 13.99 -8.17
N LEU A 86 -13.88 13.84 -8.58
CA LEU A 86 -15.05 14.16 -7.73
C LEU A 86 -15.16 13.20 -6.55
N ARG A 87 -14.80 11.93 -6.76
CA ARG A 87 -14.96 10.84 -5.79
C ARG A 87 -13.75 10.71 -4.87
N SER A 88 -12.55 10.97 -5.37
CA SER A 88 -11.29 10.68 -4.68
C SER A 88 -10.48 11.93 -4.29
N GLY A 89 -10.99 13.11 -4.65
CA GLY A 89 -10.38 14.39 -4.32
C GLY A 89 -9.17 14.75 -5.19
N VAL A 90 -8.82 16.04 -5.16
CA VAL A 90 -7.70 16.61 -5.94
C VAL A 90 -6.34 16.48 -5.25
N GLY A 91 -6.30 16.20 -3.94
CA GLY A 91 -5.08 16.09 -3.14
C GLY A 91 -5.32 16.49 -1.69
N VAL A 92 -4.25 16.55 -0.90
CA VAL A 92 -4.29 16.94 0.52
C VAL A 92 -3.91 18.41 0.67
N SER A 93 -4.87 19.28 0.98
CA SER A 93 -4.65 20.72 1.14
C SER A 93 -4.25 21.13 2.55
N ASN A 94 -4.67 20.37 3.56
CA ASN A 94 -4.40 20.65 4.96
C ASN A 94 -4.41 19.34 5.77
N LEU A 95 -3.30 19.02 6.43
CA LEU A 95 -3.23 17.85 7.30
C LEU A 95 -3.83 18.11 8.69
N GLN A 96 -3.85 19.36 9.13
CA GLN A 96 -4.28 19.75 10.48
C GLN A 96 -5.79 19.64 10.70
N GLU A 97 -6.56 19.55 9.60
CA GLU A 97 -8.01 19.30 9.66
C GLU A 97 -8.34 17.88 10.11
N VAL A 98 -7.43 16.93 9.85
CA VAL A 98 -7.66 15.49 10.10
C VAL A 98 -6.78 15.00 11.24
N TYR A 99 -5.51 15.41 11.27
CA TYR A 99 -4.52 14.90 12.20
C TYR A 99 -4.05 15.99 13.17
N PRO A 100 -3.90 15.68 14.47
CA PRO A 100 -3.24 16.56 15.41
C PRO A 100 -1.82 16.91 14.95
N SER A 101 -1.53 18.21 14.84
CA SER A 101 -0.22 18.73 14.45
C SER A 101 0.62 19.01 15.67
N LEU A 102 1.82 18.41 15.71
CA LEU A 102 2.83 18.68 16.73
C LEU A 102 3.79 19.78 16.26
N GLN A 103 4.10 19.79 14.96
CA GLN A 103 4.87 20.82 14.25
C GLN A 103 4.23 21.05 12.88
N PRO A 104 4.52 22.16 12.17
CA PRO A 104 3.89 22.45 10.88
C PRO A 104 3.91 21.29 9.88
N ASP A 105 5.02 20.53 9.83
CA ASP A 105 5.20 19.37 8.94
C ASP A 105 5.19 18.02 9.68
N GLU A 106 4.91 17.97 11.00
CA GLU A 106 4.87 16.74 11.81
C GLU A 106 3.47 16.55 12.44
N VAL A 107 2.79 15.48 12.04
CA VAL A 107 1.44 15.12 12.50
C VAL A 107 1.41 13.73 13.11
N VAL A 108 0.37 13.42 13.88
CA VAL A 108 0.16 12.10 14.47
C VAL A 108 -0.39 11.12 13.44
N SER A 109 0.28 9.97 13.24
CA SER A 109 -0.01 8.98 12.19
C SER A 109 -1.21 8.07 12.50
N PHE A 110 -1.53 7.83 13.79
CA PHE A 110 -2.60 6.93 14.23
C PHE A 110 -3.92 7.64 14.51
N ASP A 111 -4.18 8.78 13.87
CA ASP A 111 -5.27 9.73 14.17
C ASP A 111 -5.18 10.39 15.57
N THR A 112 -4.75 9.64 16.59
CA THR A 112 -4.59 10.06 17.99
C THR A 112 -3.39 9.37 18.64
N SER A 113 -2.91 9.90 19.76
CA SER A 113 -1.97 9.19 20.62
C SER A 113 -2.75 8.31 21.59
N TRP A 114 -2.24 7.10 21.85
CA TRP A 114 -2.94 6.06 22.58
C TRP A 114 -2.41 5.91 23.99
N ASN A 115 -3.30 5.57 24.91
CA ASN A 115 -2.96 5.21 26.27
C ASN A 115 -3.91 4.13 26.79
N TYR A 116 -3.39 3.12 27.48
CA TYR A 116 -4.19 1.99 27.94
C TYR A 116 -3.49 1.18 29.02
N SER A 117 -4.28 0.55 29.91
CA SER A 117 -3.77 -0.46 30.85
C SER A 117 -3.68 -1.81 30.15
N VAL A 118 -2.52 -2.46 30.24
CA VAL A 118 -2.30 -3.80 29.65
C VAL A 118 -2.52 -4.89 30.68
N PHE A 119 -2.03 -4.68 31.89
CA PHE A 119 -2.18 -5.62 33.00
C PHE A 119 -2.16 -4.86 34.32
N ALA A 120 -3.08 -5.14 35.21
CA ALA A 120 -3.07 -4.65 36.58
C ALA A 120 -3.68 -5.72 37.47
N SER A 121 -2.91 -6.24 38.43
CA SER A 121 -3.38 -7.34 39.28
C SER A 121 -2.64 -7.34 40.60
N THR A 122 -3.36 -7.67 41.66
CA THR A 122 -2.74 -8.13 42.90
C THR A 122 -2.20 -9.55 42.71
N ARG A 123 -1.31 -9.97 43.61
CA ARG A 123 -0.77 -11.33 43.63
C ARG A 123 -1.88 -12.38 43.79
N ASP A 124 -2.84 -12.14 44.67
CA ASP A 124 -3.91 -13.10 44.96
C ASP A 124 -4.89 -13.24 43.78
N GLU A 125 -5.23 -12.13 43.12
CA GLU A 125 -6.03 -12.13 41.88
C GLU A 125 -5.30 -12.87 40.74
N ALA A 126 -3.98 -12.72 40.65
CA ALA A 126 -3.17 -13.39 39.64
C ALA A 126 -3.08 -14.91 39.90
N LEU A 127 -2.84 -15.32 41.15
CA LEU A 127 -2.74 -16.72 41.57
C LEU A 127 -4.07 -17.47 41.46
N SER A 128 -5.18 -16.80 41.78
CA SER A 128 -6.52 -17.36 41.65
C SER A 128 -6.99 -17.52 40.19
N GLY A 129 -6.23 -16.98 39.23
CA GLY A 129 -6.60 -17.00 37.81
C GLY A 129 -7.74 -16.03 37.46
N SER A 130 -8.07 -15.08 38.35
CA SER A 130 -9.08 -14.05 38.10
C SER A 130 -8.66 -13.07 37.00
N THR A 131 -7.35 -12.96 36.75
CA THR A 131 -6.79 -12.09 35.71
C THR A 131 -6.08 -12.92 34.64
N THR A 132 -6.15 -12.46 33.40
CA THR A 132 -5.45 -13.06 32.25
C THR A 132 -4.77 -11.97 31.43
N ALA A 133 -3.60 -12.27 30.88
CA ALA A 133 -2.87 -11.36 30.01
C ALA A 133 -2.92 -11.82 28.55
N ARG A 134 -2.83 -10.87 27.62
CA ARG A 134 -2.84 -11.15 26.18
C ARG A 134 -1.42 -11.38 25.66
N VAL A 135 -1.21 -12.47 24.91
CA VAL A 135 0.07 -12.76 24.26
C VAL A 135 0.44 -11.65 23.27
N TRP A 136 -0.55 -11.04 22.60
CA TRP A 136 -0.34 -9.91 21.70
C TRP A 136 0.52 -8.82 22.34
N SER A 137 0.16 -8.39 23.55
CA SER A 137 0.80 -7.28 24.27
C SER A 137 2.24 -7.54 24.68
N TYR A 138 2.71 -8.78 24.73
CA TYR A 138 4.10 -9.10 25.13
C TYR A 138 4.92 -9.78 24.01
N LYS A 139 4.28 -10.19 22.90
CA LYS A 139 4.94 -10.86 21.77
C LYS A 139 4.84 -10.14 20.42
N HIS A 140 3.68 -9.62 20.06
CA HIS A 140 3.40 -9.20 18.68
C HIS A 140 3.31 -7.68 18.50
N ASP A 141 2.91 -6.98 19.57
CA ASP A 141 2.76 -5.54 19.62
C ASP A 141 4.09 -4.79 19.41
N SER A 142 4.10 -3.61 18.79
CA SER A 142 5.30 -2.76 18.70
C SER A 142 5.85 -2.44 20.09
N THR A 143 4.95 -2.14 21.04
CA THR A 143 5.29 -1.78 22.42
C THR A 143 5.96 -2.92 23.20
N SER A 144 5.79 -4.16 22.73
CA SER A 144 6.38 -5.34 23.35
C SER A 144 7.86 -5.55 23.01
N ILE A 145 8.39 -4.86 21.99
CA ILE A 145 9.79 -4.99 21.56
C ILE A 145 10.74 -4.56 22.68
N THR A 146 10.46 -3.45 23.36
CA THR A 146 11.32 -2.95 24.46
C THR A 146 11.32 -3.91 25.66
N TRP A 147 10.16 -4.46 26.01
CA TRP A 147 10.02 -5.47 27.06
C TRP A 147 10.90 -6.68 26.78
N ARG A 148 10.76 -7.26 25.58
CA ARG A 148 11.57 -8.41 25.18
C ARG A 148 13.05 -8.09 25.07
N ALA A 149 13.41 -6.91 24.58
CA ALA A 149 14.80 -6.51 24.46
C ALA A 149 15.50 -6.49 25.82
N PHE A 150 14.88 -5.86 26.82
CA PHE A 150 15.45 -5.83 28.18
C PHE A 150 15.37 -7.19 28.88
N ALA A 151 14.26 -7.92 28.73
CA ALA A 151 14.14 -9.25 29.31
C ALA A 151 15.20 -10.23 28.76
N GLN A 152 15.42 -10.23 27.44
CA GLN A 152 16.42 -11.07 26.81
C GLN A 152 17.84 -10.63 27.15
N PHE A 153 18.12 -9.31 27.11
CA PHE A 153 19.46 -8.79 27.39
C PHE A 153 19.89 -8.99 28.85
N LEU A 154 18.97 -8.80 29.79
CA LEU A 154 19.23 -8.96 31.23
C LEU A 154 18.97 -10.38 31.74
N SER A 155 18.55 -11.31 30.86
CA SER A 155 18.20 -12.69 31.21
C SER A 155 17.16 -12.77 32.34
N ALA A 156 16.01 -12.13 32.16
CA ALA A 156 14.90 -12.17 33.11
C ALA A 156 14.34 -13.60 33.23
N PRO A 157 14.38 -14.24 34.42
CA PRO A 157 14.12 -15.68 34.56
C PRO A 157 12.67 -16.09 34.32
N ASP A 158 11.70 -15.24 34.66
CA ASP A 158 10.27 -15.59 34.55
C ASP A 158 9.65 -15.12 33.21
N PHE A 159 10.48 -14.76 32.24
CA PHE A 159 10.02 -14.32 30.92
C PHE A 159 9.82 -15.53 29.99
N PRO A 160 8.60 -15.82 29.51
CA PRO A 160 8.35 -17.01 28.70
C PRO A 160 9.13 -17.05 27.37
N ASP A 161 9.75 -18.19 27.07
CA ASP A 161 10.50 -18.42 25.83
C ASP A 161 9.67 -18.18 24.55
N CYS A 162 8.37 -18.42 24.63
CA CYS A 162 7.48 -18.25 23.50
C CYS A 162 7.39 -16.78 23.05
N PHE A 163 7.65 -15.82 23.95
CA PHE A 163 7.69 -14.40 23.63
C PHE A 163 8.96 -14.02 22.87
N PHE A 164 10.08 -14.71 23.09
CA PHE A 164 11.32 -14.52 22.33
C PHE A 164 11.30 -15.18 20.94
N TYR A 165 10.17 -15.73 20.50
CA TYR A 165 10.04 -16.51 19.27
C TYR A 165 10.95 -17.75 19.25
N ALA A 166 11.32 -18.27 20.42
CA ALA A 166 12.05 -19.53 20.56
C ALA A 166 11.10 -20.74 20.54
N SER A 167 9.85 -20.56 20.96
CA SER A 167 8.79 -21.58 20.93
C SER A 167 7.43 -20.97 20.56
N GLN A 168 6.46 -21.82 20.21
CA GLN A 168 5.09 -21.40 19.95
C GLN A 168 4.36 -21.16 21.28
N CYS A 169 3.58 -20.07 21.37
CA CYS A 169 2.78 -19.83 22.57
C CYS A 169 1.55 -20.74 22.56
N PRO A 170 1.11 -21.23 23.73
CA PRO A 170 0.03 -22.22 23.82
C PRO A 170 -1.34 -21.66 23.41
N GLY A 171 -1.54 -20.35 23.48
CA GLY A 171 -2.78 -19.68 23.09
C GLY A 171 -2.59 -18.18 22.89
N ASN A 172 -3.70 -17.46 22.70
CA ASN A 172 -3.73 -16.01 22.52
C ASN A 172 -3.67 -15.23 23.85
N THR A 173 -3.95 -15.91 24.96
CA THR A 173 -3.87 -15.40 26.33
C THR A 173 -3.06 -16.35 27.21
N PHE A 174 -2.58 -15.86 28.34
CA PHE A 174 -1.85 -16.63 29.33
C PHE A 174 -2.26 -16.23 30.76
N ASN A 175 -1.96 -17.11 31.72
CA ASN A 175 -2.40 -16.98 33.11
C ASN A 175 -1.84 -15.72 33.78
N GLY A 176 -2.67 -15.03 34.58
CA GLY A 176 -2.29 -13.88 35.37
C GLY A 176 -1.08 -14.11 36.29
N ASP A 177 -0.93 -15.29 36.90
CA ASP A 177 0.25 -15.62 37.73
C ASP A 177 1.56 -15.52 36.94
N VAL A 178 1.56 -16.04 35.70
CA VAL A 178 2.72 -15.95 34.80
C VAL A 178 2.99 -14.50 34.41
N ALA A 179 1.95 -13.71 34.12
CA ALA A 179 2.10 -12.29 33.81
C ALA A 179 2.67 -11.49 35.00
N PHE A 180 2.15 -11.75 36.20
CA PHE A 180 2.59 -11.11 37.43
C PHE A 180 4.07 -11.38 37.71
N LYS A 181 4.47 -12.67 37.68
CA LYS A 181 5.87 -13.08 37.86
C LYS A 181 6.77 -12.50 36.79
N MET A 182 6.37 -12.56 35.52
CA MET A 182 7.13 -11.99 34.40
C MET A 182 7.42 -10.49 34.59
N ILE A 183 6.40 -9.70 34.94
CA ILE A 183 6.55 -8.25 35.16
C ILE A 183 7.46 -8.00 36.36
N ASP A 184 7.22 -8.69 37.48
CA ASP A 184 8.03 -8.55 38.69
C ASP A 184 9.51 -8.88 38.43
N SER A 185 9.75 -9.98 37.71
CA SER A 185 11.08 -10.46 37.32
C SER A 185 11.83 -9.44 36.47
N LEU A 186 11.15 -8.82 35.49
CA LEU A 186 11.73 -7.76 34.66
C LEU A 186 12.13 -6.54 35.51
N VAL A 187 11.24 -6.06 36.39
CA VAL A 187 11.55 -4.92 37.27
C VAL A 187 12.71 -5.27 38.21
N ASN A 188 12.75 -6.50 38.73
CA ASN A 188 13.84 -6.98 39.58
C ASN A 188 15.20 -6.94 38.87
N VAL A 189 15.31 -7.44 37.63
CA VAL A 189 16.59 -7.40 36.90
C VAL A 189 16.99 -5.98 36.51
N VAL A 190 16.04 -5.11 36.14
CA VAL A 190 16.32 -3.69 35.82
C VAL A 190 16.81 -2.95 37.07
N SER A 191 16.24 -3.21 38.24
CA SER A 191 16.64 -2.56 39.49
C SER A 191 18.10 -2.85 39.91
N ARG A 192 18.67 -3.95 39.41
CA ARG A 192 20.04 -4.42 39.71
C ARG A 192 21.09 -3.92 38.71
N ILE A 193 20.70 -3.16 37.69
CA ILE A 193 21.66 -2.55 36.76
C ILE A 193 22.62 -1.64 37.55
N ASN A 194 23.92 -1.72 37.25
CA ASN A 194 24.95 -0.97 37.96
C ASN A 194 24.66 0.54 38.02
N ARG A 195 24.58 1.07 39.24
CA ARG A 195 24.41 2.51 39.49
C ARG A 195 25.66 3.26 39.03
N THR A 196 25.50 4.02 37.95
CA THR A 196 26.54 4.96 37.48
C THR A 196 26.44 6.32 38.16
N THR A 197 25.28 6.66 38.73
CA THR A 197 25.05 7.91 39.47
C THR A 197 24.35 7.62 40.80
N GLN A 198 24.78 8.28 41.88
CA GLN A 198 24.21 8.11 43.22
C GLN A 198 22.89 8.87 43.43
N SER A 199 22.54 9.80 42.53
CA SER A 199 21.49 10.81 42.73
C SER A 199 20.36 10.78 41.69
N GLY A 200 20.25 9.73 40.87
CA GLY A 200 19.25 9.60 39.81
C GLY A 200 18.72 8.18 39.65
N PRO A 201 17.77 7.96 38.70
CA PRO A 201 17.26 6.63 38.41
C PRO A 201 18.37 5.74 37.84
N VAL A 202 18.26 4.45 38.12
CA VAL A 202 19.09 3.41 37.50
C VAL A 202 18.61 3.24 36.07
N GLY A 203 19.51 3.12 35.10
CA GLY A 203 19.06 2.92 33.73
C GLY A 203 20.08 2.34 32.78
N LEU A 204 19.56 1.77 31.70
CA LEU A 204 20.31 1.19 30.61
C LEU A 204 19.65 1.58 29.29
N ALA A 205 20.46 1.95 28.31
CA ALA A 205 19.99 2.19 26.95
C ALA A 205 20.45 1.06 26.04
N LEU A 206 19.52 0.53 25.25
CA LEU A 206 19.78 -0.52 24.26
C LEU A 206 19.35 -0.04 22.89
N ARG A 207 20.01 -0.55 21.86
CA ARG A 207 19.57 -0.45 20.47
C ARG A 207 19.21 -1.85 20.00
N SER A 208 17.98 -2.04 19.54
CA SER A 208 17.49 -3.32 19.06
C SER A 208 17.19 -3.26 17.57
N GLU A 209 17.62 -4.30 16.87
CA GLU A 209 17.22 -4.62 15.50
C GLU A 209 16.16 -5.72 15.57
N SER A 210 15.01 -5.50 14.95
CA SER A 210 13.91 -6.46 14.90
C SER A 210 13.39 -6.60 13.47
N GLU A 211 12.99 -7.80 13.08
CA GLU A 211 12.20 -7.96 11.86
C GLU A 211 10.79 -7.42 12.08
N TYR A 212 10.12 -7.02 11.00
CA TYR A 212 8.75 -6.55 11.04
C TYR A 212 7.96 -7.21 9.91
N ILE A 213 7.23 -8.27 10.25
CA ILE A 213 6.33 -8.99 9.35
C ILE A 213 4.91 -8.75 9.83
N ASP A 214 4.09 -8.16 8.97
CA ASP A 214 2.73 -7.74 9.30
C ASP A 214 1.74 -7.90 8.15
N ARG A 215 2.22 -8.20 6.94
CA ARG A 215 1.38 -8.29 5.74
C ARG A 215 1.61 -9.59 4.99
N LEU A 216 0.58 -10.02 4.27
CA LEU A 216 0.60 -11.25 3.50
C LEU A 216 1.80 -11.32 2.55
N HIS A 217 2.14 -10.22 1.88
CA HIS A 217 3.27 -10.20 0.95
C HIS A 217 4.64 -10.31 1.64
N GLN A 218 4.76 -9.78 2.86
CA GLN A 218 5.98 -9.93 3.67
C GLN A 218 6.11 -11.38 4.15
N PHE A 219 4.99 -12.03 4.43
CA PHE A 219 4.94 -13.44 4.82
C PHE A 219 5.24 -14.39 3.65
N ILE A 220 4.67 -14.16 2.47
CA ILE A 220 4.89 -15.03 1.29
C ILE A 220 6.31 -14.87 0.73
N PHE A 221 6.83 -13.64 0.68
CA PHE A 221 8.12 -13.33 0.06
C PHE A 221 9.08 -12.58 1.02
N PRO A 222 9.43 -13.16 2.18
CA PRO A 222 10.16 -12.45 3.23
C PRO A 222 11.53 -11.94 2.76
N LYS A 223 12.24 -12.69 1.91
CA LYS A 223 13.55 -12.25 1.40
C LYS A 223 13.49 -10.93 0.59
N TRP A 224 12.34 -10.58 0.03
CA TRP A 224 12.16 -9.41 -0.85
C TRP A 224 11.44 -8.24 -0.15
N PHE A 225 10.69 -8.55 0.91
CA PHE A 225 9.77 -7.62 1.57
C PHE A 225 9.92 -7.55 3.08
N ILE A 226 10.84 -8.28 3.71
CA ILE A 226 11.05 -8.15 5.15
C ILE A 226 11.55 -6.74 5.45
N ASN A 227 10.84 -6.09 6.36
CA ASN A 227 11.22 -4.79 6.86
C ASN A 227 12.03 -4.98 8.13
N VAL A 228 13.16 -4.29 8.25
CA VAL A 228 13.95 -4.29 9.49
C VAL A 228 13.67 -2.99 10.25
N ASN A 229 13.27 -3.14 11.50
CA ASN A 229 12.98 -2.05 12.41
C ASN A 229 14.14 -1.88 13.41
N TRP A 230 14.72 -0.69 13.40
CA TRP A 230 15.70 -0.25 14.38
C TRP A 230 15.02 0.62 15.43
N ARG A 231 15.14 0.21 16.70
CA ARG A 231 14.61 0.96 17.83
C ARG A 231 15.70 1.28 18.84
N THR A 232 15.64 2.49 19.37
CA THR A 232 16.45 2.93 20.49
C THR A 232 15.60 2.87 21.75
N ASN A 233 15.96 1.95 22.64
CA ASN A 233 15.23 1.65 23.86
C ASN A 233 15.95 2.24 25.08
N GLN A 234 15.21 2.49 26.15
CA GLN A 234 15.76 2.90 27.43
C GLN A 234 14.91 2.35 28.57
N ALA A 235 15.56 1.73 29.56
CA ALA A 235 14.94 1.36 30.82
C ALA A 235 15.40 2.33 31.91
N LEU A 236 14.47 2.82 32.73
CA LEU A 236 14.72 3.69 33.87
C LEU A 236 13.96 3.17 35.08
N TYR A 237 14.67 2.84 36.15
CA TYR A 237 14.12 2.38 37.43
C TYR A 237 14.27 3.47 38.50
N TYR A 238 13.16 3.86 39.09
CA TYR A 238 13.05 4.78 40.20
C TYR A 238 12.79 3.97 41.47
N SER A 239 13.78 3.97 42.37
CA SER A 239 13.67 3.26 43.64
C SER A 239 12.72 3.97 44.61
N PRO A 240 12.21 3.28 45.64
CA PRO A 240 11.32 3.89 46.63
C PRO A 240 11.93 5.16 47.25
N GLU A 241 13.23 5.15 47.54
CA GLU A 241 13.94 6.28 48.15
C GLU A 241 14.07 7.48 47.19
N LEU A 242 14.15 7.22 45.89
CA LEU A 242 14.15 8.28 44.88
C LEU A 242 12.74 8.87 44.74
N LEU A 243 11.70 8.02 44.77
CA LEU A 243 10.31 8.44 44.61
C LEU A 243 9.81 9.34 45.75
N THR A 244 10.30 9.18 46.98
CA THR A 244 9.94 10.10 48.09
C THR A 244 10.38 11.54 47.85
N THR A 245 11.43 11.75 47.05
CA THR A 245 11.95 13.08 46.69
C THR A 245 11.55 13.51 45.27
N THR A 246 10.84 12.63 44.53
CA THR A 246 10.44 12.87 43.16
C THR A 246 8.97 13.31 43.09
N ASN A 247 8.69 14.32 42.28
CA ASN A 247 7.34 14.71 41.90
C ASN A 247 7.22 14.66 40.36
N ALA A 248 6.01 14.88 39.85
CA ALA A 248 5.77 14.86 38.40
C ALA A 248 6.74 15.77 37.63
N ARG A 249 7.05 16.96 38.15
CA ARG A 249 7.95 17.92 37.51
C ARG A 249 9.39 17.44 37.53
N THR A 250 9.88 16.85 38.62
CA THR A 250 11.30 16.45 38.72
C THR A 250 11.66 15.25 37.85
N ILE A 251 10.68 14.46 37.38
CA ILE A 251 10.88 13.40 36.37
C ILE A 251 11.47 14.01 35.08
N CYS A 252 10.86 15.08 34.57
CA CYS A 252 11.28 15.73 33.33
C CYS A 252 12.15 16.97 33.53
N PHE A 253 12.18 17.55 34.71
CA PHE A 253 12.92 18.77 35.01
C PHE A 253 13.72 18.55 36.31
N PRO A 254 14.84 17.79 36.23
CA PRO A 254 15.69 17.55 37.39
C PRO A 254 16.28 18.86 37.92
N VAL A 255 16.60 18.88 39.21
CA VAL A 255 17.19 20.06 39.89
C VAL A 255 18.53 20.42 39.23
N LEU A 256 18.70 21.70 38.90
CA LEU A 256 19.89 22.27 38.26
C LEU A 256 21.18 21.82 38.98
N GLY A 257 22.18 21.38 38.19
CA GLY A 257 23.50 20.98 38.67
C GLY A 257 23.71 19.48 38.89
N LYS A 258 22.66 18.65 38.95
CA LYS A 258 22.79 17.18 39.05
C LYS A 258 22.74 16.54 37.67
N ARG A 259 23.77 15.75 37.30
CA ARG A 259 23.78 14.90 36.09
C ARG A 259 22.91 13.67 36.32
N ILE A 260 21.60 13.83 36.16
CA ILE A 260 20.61 12.77 36.35
C ILE A 260 20.22 12.20 34.98
N LEU A 261 20.07 10.88 34.86
CA LEU A 261 19.45 10.28 33.68
C LEU A 261 17.99 10.72 33.60
N GLN A 262 17.64 11.37 32.50
CA GLN A 262 16.29 11.85 32.22
C GLN A 262 15.58 10.88 31.25
N PRO A 263 14.27 10.65 31.42
CA PRO A 263 13.44 10.02 30.40
C PRO A 263 13.53 10.78 29.07
N ARG A 264 13.64 10.06 27.95
CA ARG A 264 13.76 10.70 26.62
C ARG A 264 12.44 11.30 26.18
N PHE A 265 11.33 10.67 26.57
CA PHE A 265 9.99 11.19 26.29
C PHE A 265 9.80 12.62 26.81
N CYS A 266 10.54 13.06 27.84
CA CYS A 266 10.45 14.43 28.35
C CYS A 266 10.88 15.51 27.35
N ARG A 267 11.56 15.12 26.25
CA ARG A 267 11.94 16.01 25.14
C ARG A 267 11.05 15.82 23.91
N GLU A 268 10.02 15.01 24.03
CA GLU A 268 9.11 14.66 22.94
C GLU A 268 7.80 15.44 23.04
N LEU A 269 7.41 16.07 21.93
CA LEU A 269 6.21 16.91 21.87
C LEU A 269 4.90 16.12 22.02
N TRP A 270 4.91 14.86 21.60
CA TRP A 270 3.72 13.99 21.65
C TRP A 270 3.28 13.64 23.07
N THR A 271 4.16 13.81 24.07
CA THR A 271 3.85 13.48 25.47
C THR A 271 2.82 14.41 26.11
N ASN A 272 2.43 15.47 25.41
CA ASN A 272 1.29 16.30 25.74
C ASN A 272 0.04 15.80 24.98
N PHE A 273 -0.73 14.94 25.63
CA PHE A 273 -1.96 14.35 25.11
C PHE A 273 -3.06 15.38 24.86
N ASP A 274 -3.02 16.57 25.50
CA ASP A 274 -3.94 17.67 25.18
C ASP A 274 -3.80 18.14 23.73
N ARG A 275 -2.61 17.94 23.12
CA ARG A 275 -2.27 18.32 21.75
C ARG A 275 -2.05 17.14 20.80
N SER A 276 -1.62 15.99 21.31
CA SER A 276 -1.31 14.81 20.48
C SER A 276 -2.48 13.86 20.31
N CYS A 277 -3.57 14.02 21.09
CA CYS A 277 -4.81 13.32 20.86
C CYS A 277 -5.77 14.13 19.98
N ALA A 278 -6.62 13.42 19.24
CA ALA A 278 -7.65 14.04 18.43
C ALA A 278 -8.60 14.88 19.31
N PRO A 279 -9.12 16.02 18.82
CA PRO A 279 -10.06 16.85 19.59
C PRO A 279 -11.31 16.09 20.06
N THR A 280 -11.71 15.07 19.31
CA THR A 280 -12.84 14.17 19.59
C THR A 280 -12.52 13.12 20.66
N ASP A 281 -11.24 12.82 20.90
CA ASP A 281 -10.79 11.81 21.86
C ASP A 281 -10.63 12.43 23.26
N LEU A 282 -11.76 12.62 23.94
CA LEU A 282 -11.80 13.21 25.29
C LEU A 282 -11.06 12.36 26.33
N GLN A 283 -11.08 11.03 26.19
CA GLN A 283 -10.38 10.11 27.09
C GLN A 283 -8.86 10.22 26.91
N GLY A 284 -8.37 10.22 25.68
CA GLY A 284 -6.96 10.46 25.37
C GLY A 284 -6.47 11.79 25.93
N ARG A 285 -7.23 12.86 25.71
CA ARG A 285 -6.87 14.21 26.21
C ARG A 285 -6.88 14.31 27.74
N SER A 286 -7.72 13.54 28.45
CA SER A 286 -7.76 13.56 29.92
C SER A 286 -6.44 13.15 30.59
N VAL A 287 -5.55 12.47 29.86
CA VAL A 287 -4.18 12.17 30.31
C VAL A 287 -3.36 13.44 30.54
N GLY A 288 -3.56 14.49 29.73
CA GLY A 288 -2.75 15.69 29.76
C GLY A 288 -1.26 15.40 29.49
N LEU A 289 -0.39 15.64 30.46
CA LEU A 289 1.04 15.36 30.34
C LEU A 289 1.37 13.94 30.84
N LEU A 290 2.03 13.13 30.01
CA LEU A 290 2.37 11.72 30.32
C LEU A 290 3.01 11.52 31.70
N HIS A 291 3.99 12.36 32.06
CA HIS A 291 4.69 12.27 33.34
C HIS A 291 3.82 12.69 34.53
N VAL A 292 2.87 13.61 34.33
CA VAL A 292 1.88 14.00 35.35
C VAL A 292 0.91 12.85 35.56
N HIS A 293 0.34 12.32 34.49
CA HIS A 293 -0.59 11.19 34.54
C HIS A 293 0.04 9.98 35.22
N THR A 294 1.27 9.62 34.86
CA THR A 294 1.98 8.50 35.50
C THR A 294 2.17 8.72 37.01
N MET A 295 2.47 9.96 37.44
CA MET A 295 2.60 10.26 38.86
C MET A 295 1.24 10.24 39.59
N THR A 296 0.15 10.63 38.93
CA THR A 296 -1.21 10.46 39.46
C THR A 296 -1.52 8.99 39.68
N ARG A 297 -1.26 8.13 38.69
CA ARG A 297 -1.44 6.67 38.84
C ARG A 297 -0.61 6.08 39.98
N LEU A 298 0.65 6.50 40.10
CA LEU A 298 1.51 6.08 41.22
C LEU A 298 0.89 6.45 42.58
N ARG A 299 0.28 7.62 42.70
CA ARG A 299 -0.41 8.06 43.92
C ARG A 299 -1.71 7.29 44.17
N ASP A 300 -2.43 6.90 43.13
CA ASP A 300 -3.62 6.06 43.25
C ASP A 300 -3.25 4.65 43.74
N VAL A 301 -2.11 4.11 43.30
CA VAL A 301 -1.57 2.85 43.85
C VAL A 301 -1.09 3.04 45.30
N GLN A 302 -0.47 4.18 45.63
CA GLN A 302 -0.06 4.50 47.00
C GLN A 302 -1.26 4.60 47.95
N SER A 303 -2.38 5.16 47.50
CA SER A 303 -3.60 5.27 48.31
C SER A 303 -4.27 3.91 48.49
N ARG A 304 -4.22 3.04 47.47
CA ARG A 304 -4.69 1.64 47.55
C ARG A 304 -3.83 0.78 48.48
N PHE A 305 -2.51 1.02 48.54
CA PHE A 305 -1.56 0.26 49.35
C PHE A 305 -0.69 1.17 50.23
N PRO A 306 -1.26 1.80 51.30
CA PRO A 306 -0.57 2.84 52.07
C PRO A 306 0.69 2.37 52.79
N ASN A 307 0.73 1.09 53.20
CA ASN A 307 1.86 0.50 53.92
C ASN A 307 2.90 -0.16 53.00
N ALA A 308 2.67 -0.16 51.69
CA ALA A 308 3.58 -0.78 50.74
C ALA A 308 4.64 0.21 50.26
N THR A 309 5.83 -0.32 49.93
CA THR A 309 6.85 0.45 49.22
C THR A 309 6.61 0.36 47.72
N LEU A 310 6.58 1.52 47.06
CA LEU A 310 6.38 1.60 45.62
C LEU A 310 7.69 1.81 44.88
N ASP A 311 7.79 1.21 43.70
CA ASP A 311 8.77 1.56 42.69
C ASP A 311 8.10 1.80 41.32
N LEU A 312 8.83 2.53 40.47
CA LEU A 312 8.37 2.93 39.15
C LEU A 312 9.46 2.60 38.12
N THR A 313 9.08 1.91 37.06
CA THR A 313 9.98 1.62 35.93
C THR A 313 9.39 2.17 34.65
N PHE A 314 10.18 2.93 33.90
CA PHE A 314 9.86 3.29 32.53
C PHE A 314 10.64 2.39 31.56
N LEU A 315 9.93 1.83 30.60
CA LEU A 315 10.52 1.24 29.41
C LEU A 315 10.10 2.10 28.22
N GLU A 316 11.07 2.79 27.64
CA GLU A 316 10.87 3.66 26.50
C GLU A 316 11.41 2.98 25.26
N SER A 317 10.73 3.20 24.14
CA SER A 317 11.19 2.79 22.83
C SER A 317 10.87 3.86 21.81
N GLN A 318 11.84 4.11 20.94
CA GLN A 318 11.65 4.97 19.80
C GLN A 318 12.26 4.34 18.56
N GLU A 319 11.46 4.28 17.51
CA GLU A 319 11.88 3.88 16.17
C GLU A 319 12.74 4.96 15.52
N ASP A 320 13.76 4.54 14.77
CA ASP A 320 14.48 5.44 13.88
C ASP A 320 13.53 6.10 12.88
N MET A 321 13.86 7.31 12.43
CA MET A 321 13.06 7.97 11.40
C MET A 321 13.22 7.22 10.08
N GLN A 322 12.12 6.66 9.60
CA GLN A 322 12.10 5.91 8.36
C GLN A 322 11.72 6.83 7.23
N ILE A 323 12.68 7.07 6.34
CA ILE A 323 12.48 7.98 5.22
C ILE A 323 12.10 7.18 3.98
N CYS A 324 10.99 7.58 3.37
CA CYS A 324 10.66 7.24 1.99
C CYS A 324 11.00 8.45 1.10
N ARG A 325 12.20 8.44 0.50
CA ARG A 325 12.76 9.57 -0.27
C ARG A 325 12.72 9.41 -1.78
N GLY A 326 12.25 8.26 -2.28
CA GLY A 326 12.32 7.98 -3.70
C GLY A 326 11.15 8.48 -4.55
N GLY A 327 10.32 9.38 -4.01
CA GLY A 327 9.35 10.15 -4.78
C GLY A 327 9.82 11.59 -4.97
N LEU A 328 9.03 12.39 -5.69
CA LEU A 328 9.23 13.85 -5.72
C LEU A 328 8.94 14.50 -4.36
N THR A 329 8.40 13.74 -3.40
CA THR A 329 8.04 14.17 -2.03
C THR A 329 8.86 13.43 -0.98
N SER A 330 9.10 14.09 0.14
CA SER A 330 9.75 13.49 1.31
C SER A 330 8.73 13.08 2.36
N LEU A 331 8.75 11.80 2.71
CA LEU A 331 8.00 11.28 3.85
C LEU A 331 8.96 10.68 4.87
N GLY A 332 8.77 11.02 6.14
CA GLY A 332 9.37 10.35 7.29
C GLY A 332 8.29 9.81 8.20
N PHE A 333 8.43 8.60 8.73
CA PHE A 333 7.60 8.14 9.83
C PHE A 333 8.42 7.47 10.91
N LYS A 334 7.92 7.53 12.14
CA LYS A 334 8.51 6.86 13.32
C LYS A 334 7.42 6.55 14.33
N ARG A 335 7.62 5.53 15.15
CA ARG A 335 6.74 5.20 16.29
C ARG A 335 7.50 5.34 17.58
N SER A 336 6.81 5.81 18.60
CA SER A 336 7.35 5.96 19.95
C SER A 336 6.38 5.39 20.95
N ASP A 337 6.91 4.71 21.95
CA ASP A 337 6.13 4.10 23.01
C ASP A 337 6.84 4.18 24.37
N VAL A 338 6.03 4.24 25.41
CA VAL A 338 6.46 4.28 26.81
C VAL A 338 5.57 3.33 27.59
N SER A 339 6.17 2.33 28.24
CA SER A 339 5.51 1.51 29.26
C SER A 339 5.92 2.03 30.63
N ALA A 340 4.93 2.40 31.44
CA ALA A 340 5.09 2.75 32.85
C ALA A 340 4.64 1.57 33.71
N ILE A 341 5.58 1.03 34.48
CA ILE A 341 5.34 -0.10 35.38
C ILE A 341 5.36 0.42 36.80
N VAL A 342 4.22 0.33 37.49
CA VAL A 342 4.12 0.62 38.93
C VAL A 342 4.06 -0.69 39.66
N ARG A 343 4.93 -0.87 40.66
CA ARG A 343 4.94 -2.07 41.48
C ARG A 343 4.92 -1.70 42.96
N ALA A 344 4.06 -2.39 43.70
CA ALA A 344 3.94 -2.28 45.15
C ALA A 344 4.50 -3.53 45.83
N ARG A 345 5.32 -3.30 46.85
CA ARG A 345 5.98 -4.36 47.62
C ARG A 345 5.70 -4.20 49.10
N ASN A 346 5.41 -5.33 49.75
CA ASN A 346 5.42 -5.42 51.20
C ASN A 346 6.82 -5.82 51.66
N CYS A 347 7.51 -4.92 52.35
CA CYS A 347 8.86 -5.16 52.83
C CYS A 347 8.86 -5.30 54.35
N VAL A 348 9.29 -6.45 54.85
CA VAL A 348 9.43 -6.73 56.27
C VAL A 348 10.91 -6.75 56.65
N GLY A 349 11.26 -6.09 57.75
CA GLY A 349 12.63 -6.00 58.26
C GLY A 349 13.37 -4.72 57.89
N SER A 350 14.59 -4.56 58.42
CA SER A 350 15.45 -3.38 58.25
C SER A 350 16.83 -3.79 57.73
N GLY A 351 17.44 -2.94 56.90
CA GLY A 351 18.78 -3.12 56.37
C GLY A 351 18.96 -4.40 55.55
N THR A 352 19.93 -5.24 55.91
CA THR A 352 20.30 -6.49 55.22
C THR A 352 19.31 -7.65 55.42
N THR A 353 18.38 -7.53 56.38
CA THR A 353 17.33 -8.53 56.65
C THR A 353 16.00 -8.22 55.96
N ARG A 354 15.98 -7.17 55.12
CA ARG A 354 14.78 -6.68 54.45
C ARG A 354 14.33 -7.67 53.38
N SER A 355 13.30 -8.45 53.69
CA SER A 355 12.60 -9.30 52.74
C SER A 355 11.45 -8.50 52.12
N CYS A 356 11.45 -8.35 50.80
CA CYS A 356 10.40 -7.63 50.07
C CYS A 356 9.67 -8.59 49.15
N GLU A 357 8.35 -8.62 49.27
CA GLU A 357 7.48 -9.41 48.42
C GLU A 357 6.55 -8.50 47.62
N THR A 358 6.40 -8.78 46.33
CA THR A 358 5.55 -8.01 45.44
C THR A 358 4.09 -8.40 45.63
N ILE A 359 3.24 -7.40 45.93
CA ILE A 359 1.81 -7.59 46.20
C ILE A 359 0.92 -7.09 45.06
N PHE A 360 1.41 -6.16 44.25
CA PHE A 360 0.68 -5.58 43.13
C PHE A 360 1.63 -5.11 42.03
N VAL A 361 1.24 -5.33 40.78
CA VAL A 361 1.92 -4.81 39.58
C VAL A 361 0.91 -4.21 38.62
N GLU A 362 1.29 -3.11 37.98
CA GLU A 362 0.55 -2.46 36.91
C GLU A 362 1.49 -2.18 35.73
N ASP A 363 1.08 -2.57 34.53
CA ASP A 363 1.66 -2.23 33.22
C ASP A 363 0.69 -1.29 32.50
N TYR A 364 1.08 -0.03 32.37
CA TYR A 364 0.34 0.99 31.64
C TYR A 364 1.16 1.52 30.48
N ARG A 365 0.56 1.64 29.29
CA ARG A 365 1.29 1.99 28.08
C ARG A 365 0.76 3.26 27.43
N TYR A 366 1.70 3.97 26.81
CA TYR A 366 1.48 5.14 25.97
C TYR A 366 2.15 4.88 24.62
N GLU A 367 1.45 5.15 23.53
CA GLU A 367 1.96 4.91 22.18
C GLU A 367 1.57 6.05 21.24
N THR A 368 2.47 6.38 20.33
CA THR A 368 2.19 7.34 19.25
C THR A 368 2.92 6.95 17.98
N GLY A 369 2.38 7.41 16.86
CA GLY A 369 3.00 7.35 15.55
C GLY A 369 3.16 8.77 15.05
N LEU A 370 4.32 9.10 14.50
CA LEU A 370 4.63 10.44 14.01
C LEU A 370 4.94 10.36 12.53
N LEU A 371 4.29 11.24 11.78
CA LEU A 371 4.39 11.35 10.33
C LEU A 371 4.91 12.74 9.99
N THR A 372 6.03 12.81 9.27
CA THR A 372 6.62 14.04 8.75
C THR A 372 6.49 14.06 7.24
N SER A 373 5.81 15.05 6.66
CA SER A 373 5.55 15.08 5.22
C SER A 373 5.50 16.48 4.63
N ASP A 374 5.99 16.63 3.40
CA ASP A 374 5.84 17.82 2.55
C ASP A 374 4.63 17.75 1.61
N VAL A 375 3.73 16.77 1.76
CA VAL A 375 2.61 16.51 0.82
C VAL A 375 1.72 17.74 0.59
N VAL A 376 1.51 18.57 1.63
CA VAL A 376 0.70 19.80 1.55
C VAL A 376 1.34 20.83 0.63
N GLN A 377 2.67 20.90 0.59
CA GLN A 377 3.40 21.84 -0.28
C GLN A 377 3.20 21.49 -1.75
N TRP A 378 3.04 20.19 -2.06
CA TRP A 378 2.80 19.67 -3.40
C TRP A 378 1.33 19.70 -3.84
N TYR A 379 0.40 20.06 -2.96
CA TYR A 379 -1.04 20.06 -3.23
C TYR A 379 -1.42 20.71 -4.56
N LYS A 380 -0.92 21.93 -4.83
CA LYS A 380 -1.26 22.68 -6.04
C LYS A 380 -0.84 21.94 -7.32
N VAL A 381 0.32 21.30 -7.29
CA VAL A 381 0.86 20.54 -8.43
C VAL A 381 0.03 19.27 -8.64
N VAL A 382 -0.23 18.52 -7.58
CA VAL A 382 -1.05 17.29 -7.64
C VAL A 382 -2.47 17.59 -8.13
N ALA A 383 -3.10 18.64 -7.58
CA ALA A 383 -4.42 19.08 -7.98
C ALA A 383 -4.47 19.48 -9.47
N ALA A 384 -3.50 20.26 -9.93
CA ALA A 384 -3.42 20.66 -11.34
C ALA A 384 -3.26 19.46 -12.27
N LEU A 385 -2.35 18.52 -11.95
CA LEU A 385 -2.13 17.31 -12.75
C LEU A 385 -3.40 16.47 -12.87
N ARG A 386 -4.13 16.28 -11.76
CA ARG A 386 -5.39 15.53 -11.76
C ARG A 386 -6.50 16.23 -12.54
N ILE A 387 -6.68 17.53 -12.34
CA ILE A 387 -7.71 18.31 -13.04
C ILE A 387 -7.43 18.33 -14.55
N ILE A 388 -6.18 18.53 -14.97
CA ILE A 388 -5.80 18.52 -16.39
C ILE A 388 -6.00 17.13 -17.00
N GLY A 389 -5.53 16.07 -16.33
CA GLY A 389 -5.71 14.70 -16.77
C GLY A 389 -7.20 14.33 -16.91
N GLN A 390 -8.00 14.69 -15.92
CA GLN A 390 -9.44 14.44 -15.90
C GLN A 390 -10.20 15.23 -16.98
N GLY A 391 -9.87 16.52 -17.13
CA GLY A 391 -10.42 17.36 -18.19
C GLY A 391 -10.13 16.78 -19.57
N TYR A 392 -8.92 16.26 -19.78
CA TYR A 392 -8.55 15.60 -21.03
C TYR A 392 -9.38 14.33 -21.29
N PHE A 393 -9.61 13.49 -20.27
CA PHE A 393 -10.47 12.31 -20.41
C PHE A 393 -11.91 12.67 -20.78
N LEU A 394 -12.48 13.70 -20.14
CA LEU A 394 -13.82 14.19 -20.45
C LEU A 394 -13.90 14.70 -21.88
N LEU A 395 -12.94 15.54 -22.30
CA LEU A 395 -12.88 16.07 -23.67
C LEU A 395 -12.76 14.93 -24.71
N ARG A 396 -11.97 13.90 -24.42
CA ARG A 396 -11.85 12.74 -25.32
C ARG A 396 -13.13 11.91 -25.37
N GLY A 397 -13.79 11.69 -24.24
CA GLY A 397 -15.09 11.00 -24.19
C GLY A 397 -16.15 11.73 -24.99
N ILE A 398 -16.26 13.05 -24.80
CA ILE A 398 -17.15 13.92 -25.57
C ILE A 398 -16.77 13.91 -27.05
N GLY A 399 -15.48 14.04 -27.37
CA GLY A 399 -14.97 13.98 -28.74
C GLY A 399 -15.28 12.66 -29.44
N LEU A 400 -15.18 11.53 -28.74
CA LEU A 400 -15.56 10.21 -29.27
C LEU A 400 -17.08 10.13 -29.54
N MET A 401 -17.91 10.62 -28.62
CA MET A 401 -19.36 10.71 -28.82
C MET A 401 -19.72 11.57 -30.03
N ILE A 402 -19.11 12.74 -30.16
CA ILE A 402 -19.29 13.66 -31.29
C ILE A 402 -18.83 13.00 -32.61
N SER A 403 -17.69 12.31 -32.60
CA SER A 403 -17.17 11.60 -33.77
C SER A 403 -18.12 10.50 -34.23
N CYS A 404 -18.66 9.70 -33.30
CA CYS A 404 -19.66 8.66 -33.60
C CYS A 404 -20.93 9.26 -34.22
N TYR A 405 -21.32 10.48 -33.81
CA TYR A 405 -22.46 11.19 -34.38
C TYR A 405 -22.20 11.68 -35.81
N PHE A 406 -21.03 12.27 -36.08
CA PHE A 406 -20.68 12.81 -37.40
C PHE A 406 -20.36 11.74 -38.45
N VAL A 407 -19.84 10.57 -38.05
CA VAL A 407 -19.59 9.43 -38.98
C VAL A 407 -20.86 9.04 -39.75
N HIS A 408 -22.03 9.11 -39.12
CA HIS A 408 -23.32 8.82 -39.75
C HIS A 408 -23.97 10.04 -40.44
N GLY A 409 -23.28 11.18 -40.48
CA GLY A 409 -23.72 12.40 -41.18
C GLY A 409 -23.12 12.58 -42.58
N VAL A 410 -21.99 11.93 -42.88
CA VAL A 410 -21.18 12.16 -44.10
C VAL A 410 -21.53 11.21 -45.25
N THR A 411 -22.42 10.23 -45.04
CA THR A 411 -22.87 9.31 -46.10
C THR A 411 -23.72 10.05 -47.13
N LYS A 412 -23.06 10.57 -48.18
CA LYS A 412 -23.64 11.33 -49.31
C LYS A 412 -24.69 10.59 -50.14
N SER A 413 -25.02 9.33 -49.84
CA SER A 413 -25.75 8.46 -50.78
C SER A 413 -27.15 8.01 -50.34
N GLN A 414 -27.63 8.29 -49.12
CA GLN A 414 -29.01 7.94 -48.76
C GLN A 414 -29.75 9.06 -48.01
N LYS A 415 -31.05 9.18 -48.32
CA LYS A 415 -32.06 10.11 -47.78
C LYS A 415 -31.68 10.66 -46.39
N LYS A 416 -31.80 11.99 -46.19
CA LYS A 416 -31.56 12.68 -44.91
C LYS A 416 -32.06 11.82 -43.74
N MET A 417 -31.14 11.13 -43.07
CA MET A 417 -31.48 10.29 -41.93
C MET A 417 -32.07 11.16 -40.82
N SER A 418 -33.18 10.72 -40.22
CA SER A 418 -33.76 11.38 -39.05
C SER A 418 -32.72 11.51 -37.93
N THR A 419 -32.68 12.68 -37.28
CA THR A 419 -31.76 13.00 -36.17
C THR A 419 -31.81 11.94 -35.08
N TRP A 420 -33.01 11.43 -34.76
CA TRP A 420 -33.19 10.36 -33.77
C TRP A 420 -32.51 9.04 -34.18
N THR A 421 -32.62 8.68 -35.45
CA THR A 421 -31.97 7.46 -35.98
C THR A 421 -30.46 7.61 -35.98
N ARG A 422 -29.94 8.81 -36.27
CA ARG A 422 -28.52 9.12 -36.21
C ARG A 422 -27.98 9.03 -34.77
N VAL A 423 -28.66 9.63 -33.80
CA VAL A 423 -28.29 9.54 -32.38
C VAL A 423 -28.31 8.08 -31.90
N ARG A 424 -29.32 7.29 -32.28
CA ARG A 424 -29.40 5.88 -31.92
C ARG A 424 -28.23 5.06 -32.48
N LYS A 425 -27.87 5.26 -33.76
CA LYS A 425 -26.72 4.59 -34.39
C LYS A 425 -25.39 5.04 -33.78
N ALA A 426 -25.22 6.34 -33.53
CA ALA A 426 -24.03 6.91 -32.89
C ALA A 426 -23.82 6.35 -31.47
N ARG A 427 -24.89 6.29 -30.66
CA ARG A 427 -24.86 5.66 -29.34
C ARG A 427 -24.43 4.20 -29.44
N HIS A 428 -25.03 3.45 -30.36
CA HIS A 428 -24.69 2.03 -30.55
C HIS A 428 -23.22 1.83 -30.98
N LEU A 429 -22.69 2.71 -31.84
CA LEU A 429 -21.28 2.70 -32.22
C LEU A 429 -20.38 3.04 -31.04
N PHE A 430 -20.70 4.09 -30.27
CA PHE A 430 -19.96 4.46 -29.06
C PHE A 430 -19.89 3.29 -28.08
N MET A 431 -20.99 2.56 -27.88
CA MET A 431 -21.02 1.38 -27.00
C MET A 431 -20.22 0.18 -27.51
N LYS A 432 -19.83 0.16 -28.79
CA LYS A 432 -18.94 -0.86 -29.35
C LYS A 432 -17.46 -0.50 -29.24
N VAL A 433 -17.13 0.78 -29.00
CA VAL A 433 -15.74 1.22 -28.88
C VAL A 433 -15.18 0.70 -27.54
N PRO A 434 -14.04 -0.03 -27.55
CA PRO A 434 -13.41 -0.48 -26.31
C PRO A 434 -13.09 0.70 -25.40
N THR A 435 -13.45 0.60 -24.13
CA THR A 435 -13.32 1.71 -23.18
C THR A 435 -11.87 2.10 -22.92
N GLN A 436 -10.96 1.13 -23.03
CA GLN A 436 -9.51 1.35 -22.99
C GLN A 436 -9.01 2.34 -24.03
N CYS A 437 -9.66 2.47 -25.20
CA CYS A 437 -9.24 3.45 -26.21
C CYS A 437 -9.42 4.89 -25.71
N VAL A 438 -10.38 5.13 -24.80
CA VAL A 438 -10.58 6.44 -24.18
C VAL A 438 -9.59 6.63 -23.02
N VAL A 439 -9.50 5.62 -22.14
CA VAL A 439 -8.77 5.71 -20.86
C VAL A 439 -7.26 5.53 -21.02
N PHE A 440 -6.80 4.52 -21.76
CA PHE A 440 -5.38 4.21 -21.95
C PHE A 440 -4.90 4.51 -23.37
N GLY A 441 -5.75 5.06 -24.24
CA GLY A 441 -5.36 5.30 -25.64
C GLY A 441 -4.46 6.53 -25.85
N SER A 442 -4.12 7.29 -24.80
CA SER A 442 -3.27 8.49 -24.91
C SER A 442 -2.30 8.50 -23.72
N PRO A 443 -0.99 8.68 -23.97
CA PRO A 443 0.00 8.71 -22.90
C PRO A 443 -0.09 9.99 -22.06
N PHE A 444 -0.69 11.07 -22.58
CA PHE A 444 -0.73 12.35 -21.88
C PHE A 444 -1.50 12.32 -20.54
N PRO A 445 -2.80 11.97 -20.50
CA PRO A 445 -3.52 11.92 -19.23
C PRO A 445 -2.97 10.84 -18.30
N VAL A 446 -2.48 9.72 -18.85
CA VAL A 446 -1.80 8.67 -18.07
C VAL A 446 -0.56 9.24 -17.38
N SER A 447 0.29 9.99 -18.08
CA SER A 447 1.46 10.65 -17.49
C SER A 447 1.09 11.67 -16.41
N CYS A 448 0.01 12.46 -16.60
CA CYS A 448 -0.47 13.37 -15.56
C CYS A 448 -0.85 12.62 -14.28
N TYR A 449 -1.61 11.53 -14.40
CA TYR A 449 -1.99 10.69 -13.27
C TYR A 449 -0.82 9.96 -12.63
N VAL A 450 0.16 9.50 -13.43
CA VAL A 450 1.39 8.92 -12.91
C VAL A 450 2.18 9.94 -12.10
N LEU A 451 2.42 11.14 -12.63
CA LEU A 451 3.15 12.18 -11.90
C LEU A 451 2.43 12.57 -10.61
N ALA A 452 1.10 12.66 -10.64
CA ALA A 452 0.30 12.89 -9.43
C ALA A 452 0.47 11.75 -8.42
N HIS A 453 0.42 10.49 -8.87
CA HIS A 453 0.63 9.30 -8.01
C HIS A 453 2.05 9.24 -7.46
N LEU A 454 3.08 9.57 -8.25
CA LEU A 454 4.47 9.61 -7.77
C LEU A 454 4.69 10.64 -6.65
N LEU A 455 3.88 11.71 -6.63
CA LEU A 455 3.91 12.75 -5.61
C LEU A 455 3.16 12.34 -4.34
N ASP A 456 1.98 11.74 -4.43
CA ASP A 456 1.18 11.45 -3.23
C ASP A 456 1.27 10.00 -2.73
N ALA A 457 1.79 9.05 -3.52
CA ALA A 457 1.88 7.65 -3.13
C ALA A 457 2.70 7.38 -1.85
N PRO A 458 3.86 8.03 -1.60
CA PRO A 458 4.60 7.79 -0.36
C PRO A 458 3.73 8.07 0.87
N PHE A 459 3.11 9.26 0.92
CA PHE A 459 2.23 9.67 2.01
C PHE A 459 0.99 8.76 2.10
N THR A 460 0.34 8.54 0.96
CA THR A 460 -0.90 7.76 0.87
C THR A 460 -0.71 6.33 1.36
N TYR A 461 0.37 5.64 0.96
CA TYR A 461 0.61 4.27 1.42
C TYR A 461 0.91 4.18 2.90
N ASP A 462 1.49 5.23 3.49
CA ASP A 462 1.77 5.26 4.91
C ASP A 462 0.52 5.54 5.75
N VAL A 463 -0.36 6.42 5.28
CA VAL A 463 -1.68 6.63 5.88
C VAL A 463 -2.56 5.38 5.73
N LEU A 464 -2.56 4.75 4.55
CA LEU A 464 -3.24 3.46 4.38
C LEU A 464 -2.66 2.43 5.34
N GLU A 465 -1.33 2.38 5.49
CA GLU A 465 -0.67 1.53 6.47
C GLU A 465 -1.18 1.78 7.89
N SER A 466 -1.40 3.04 8.28
CA SER A 466 -1.87 3.36 9.61
C SER A 466 -3.29 2.88 9.90
N HIS A 467 -4.19 2.96 8.92
CA HIS A 467 -5.56 2.47 9.06
C HIS A 467 -5.68 0.93 9.04
N PHE A 468 -4.67 0.22 8.53
CA PHE A 468 -4.60 -1.25 8.65
C PHE A 468 -3.90 -1.71 9.95
N PHE A 469 -3.69 -0.84 10.95
CA PHE A 469 -3.18 -1.26 12.26
C PHE A 469 -4.21 -2.05 13.07
N SER A 470 -3.78 -3.19 13.61
CA SER A 470 -4.60 -4.00 14.52
C SER A 470 -4.37 -3.55 15.96
N GLN A 471 -5.34 -2.84 16.56
CA GLN A 471 -5.27 -2.48 17.97
C GLN A 471 -5.54 -3.73 18.82
N GLY A 472 -4.61 -4.06 19.73
CA GLY A 472 -4.74 -5.25 20.58
C GLY A 472 -4.90 -6.58 19.83
N GLY A 473 -4.48 -6.63 18.55
CA GLY A 473 -4.58 -7.79 17.68
C GLY A 473 -5.91 -7.92 16.91
N VAL A 474 -6.81 -6.93 16.99
CA VAL A 474 -8.07 -6.90 16.23
C VAL A 474 -7.98 -5.84 15.12
N LEU A 475 -8.31 -6.23 13.90
CA LEU A 475 -8.45 -5.31 12.77
C LEU A 475 -9.92 -4.96 12.62
N ASP A 476 -10.29 -3.71 12.92
CA ASP A 476 -11.66 -3.22 12.75
C ASP A 476 -11.71 -2.24 11.57
N ILE A 477 -12.18 -2.71 10.42
CA ILE A 477 -12.31 -1.88 9.22
C ILE A 477 -13.75 -1.99 8.72
N HIS A 478 -14.45 -0.86 8.73
CA HIS A 478 -15.77 -0.74 8.12
C HIS A 478 -15.70 -0.83 6.59
N LEU A 479 -16.75 -1.39 5.98
CA LEU A 479 -16.81 -1.59 4.53
C LEU A 479 -16.64 -0.29 3.73
N GLU A 480 -17.20 0.82 4.20
CA GLU A 480 -17.09 2.13 3.56
C GLU A 480 -15.64 2.65 3.53
N ALA A 481 -14.95 2.53 4.68
CA ALA A 481 -13.54 2.87 4.79
C ALA A 481 -12.69 1.98 3.88
N PHE A 482 -12.97 0.67 3.87
CA PHE A 482 -12.30 -0.28 2.98
C PHE A 482 -12.44 0.08 1.50
N ILE A 483 -13.65 0.44 1.05
CA ILE A 483 -13.88 0.86 -0.34
C ILE A 483 -13.07 2.12 -0.66
N SER A 484 -13.06 3.09 0.25
CA SER A 484 -12.29 4.32 0.09
C SER A 484 -10.79 4.06 0.00
N TYR A 485 -10.26 3.16 0.84
CA TYR A 485 -8.87 2.73 0.80
C TYR A 485 -8.53 1.99 -0.49
N ALA A 486 -9.40 1.07 -0.92
CA ALA A 486 -9.20 0.30 -2.13
C ALA A 486 -9.14 1.17 -3.39
N VAL A 487 -10.01 2.18 -3.44
CA VAL A 487 -10.03 3.20 -4.50
C VAL A 487 -8.70 3.92 -4.62
N VAL A 488 -8.16 4.34 -3.50
CA VAL A 488 -6.93 5.13 -3.44
C VAL A 488 -5.73 4.26 -3.81
N GLN A 489 -5.69 3.03 -3.31
CA GLN A 489 -4.64 2.06 -3.63
C GLN A 489 -4.65 1.65 -5.12
N MET A 490 -5.82 1.52 -5.75
CA MET A 490 -5.93 1.16 -7.18
C MET A 490 -5.41 2.25 -8.14
N ARG A 491 -4.99 3.42 -7.65
CA ARG A 491 -4.31 4.44 -8.48
C ARG A 491 -2.98 3.96 -9.06
N ASN A 492 -2.42 2.88 -8.52
CA ASN A 492 -1.25 2.21 -9.10
C ASN A 492 -1.49 1.68 -10.54
N VAL A 493 -2.74 1.55 -10.98
CA VAL A 493 -3.11 1.20 -12.37
C VAL A 493 -2.46 2.14 -13.39
N TRP A 494 -2.26 3.41 -13.03
CA TRP A 494 -1.65 4.40 -13.92
C TRP A 494 -0.17 4.11 -14.18
N ILE A 495 0.55 3.59 -13.18
CA ILE A 495 1.93 3.13 -13.33
C ILE A 495 1.98 1.96 -14.31
N TYR A 496 1.05 1.01 -14.18
CA TYR A 496 0.96 -0.14 -15.07
C TYR A 496 0.62 0.27 -16.50
N ALA A 497 -0.28 1.24 -16.67
CA ALA A 497 -0.62 1.81 -17.98
C ALA A 497 0.59 2.49 -18.64
N LEU A 498 1.37 3.28 -17.90
CA LEU A 498 2.58 3.92 -18.43
C LEU A 498 3.65 2.90 -18.82
N LEU A 499 3.90 1.90 -17.97
CA LEU A 499 4.83 0.81 -18.29
C LEU A 499 4.39 0.08 -19.56
N TRP A 500 3.10 -0.17 -19.71
CA TRP A 500 2.56 -0.78 -20.91
C TRP A 500 2.75 0.09 -22.16
N HIS A 501 2.51 1.40 -22.06
CA HIS A 501 2.83 2.35 -23.15
C HIS A 501 4.30 2.28 -23.56
N MET A 502 5.21 2.18 -22.60
CA MET A 502 6.64 2.02 -22.87
C MET A 502 6.91 0.70 -23.60
N VAL A 503 6.33 -0.41 -23.15
CA VAL A 503 6.48 -1.72 -23.81
C VAL A 503 5.97 -1.69 -25.25
N VAL A 504 4.77 -1.15 -25.49
CA VAL A 504 4.21 -1.02 -26.85
C VAL A 504 5.09 -0.12 -27.72
N THR A 505 5.56 1.00 -27.19
CA THR A 505 6.42 1.93 -27.94
C THR A 505 7.75 1.28 -28.33
N VAL A 506 8.40 0.58 -27.38
CA VAL A 506 9.68 -0.11 -27.61
C VAL A 506 9.51 -1.30 -28.57
N THR A 507 8.45 -2.10 -28.42
CA THR A 507 8.21 -3.25 -29.30
C THR A 507 7.85 -2.81 -30.71
N THR A 508 6.96 -1.81 -30.84
CA THR A 508 6.54 -1.25 -32.13
C THR A 508 7.71 -0.57 -32.84
N SER A 509 8.52 0.24 -32.15
CA SER A 509 9.71 0.87 -32.74
C SER A 509 10.77 -0.14 -33.19
N ARG A 510 11.09 -1.15 -32.37
CA ARG A 510 12.02 -2.23 -32.75
C ARG A 510 11.49 -3.05 -33.93
N TRP A 511 10.18 -3.21 -34.05
CA TRP A 511 9.55 -3.98 -35.12
C TRP A 511 9.44 -3.18 -36.43
N LEU A 512 9.08 -1.89 -36.36
CA LEU A 512 9.14 -0.94 -37.48
C LEU A 512 10.57 -0.82 -38.02
N ALA A 513 11.58 -0.82 -37.15
CA ALA A 513 12.98 -0.83 -37.57
C ALA A 513 13.42 -2.13 -38.27
N ARG A 514 12.69 -3.24 -38.08
CA ARG A 514 13.04 -4.57 -38.63
C ARG A 514 12.16 -5.02 -39.79
N SER A 515 11.00 -4.40 -40.02
CA SER A 515 10.03 -4.87 -41.02
C SER A 515 9.59 -3.74 -41.96
N ASN A 516 9.81 -3.93 -43.25
CA ASN A 516 9.36 -3.02 -44.32
C ASN A 516 7.90 -3.30 -44.76
N GLN A 517 7.13 -4.10 -44.01
CA GLN A 517 5.77 -4.49 -44.37
C GLN A 517 4.74 -3.83 -43.45
N SER A 518 3.95 -2.91 -43.99
CA SER A 518 2.93 -2.12 -43.26
C SER A 518 1.65 -2.89 -42.89
N SER A 519 1.71 -4.22 -42.79
CA SER A 519 0.49 -5.06 -42.74
C SER A 519 0.21 -5.75 -41.40
N SER A 520 0.94 -5.44 -40.32
CA SER A 520 0.70 -6.07 -39.01
C SER A 520 0.15 -5.10 -37.96
N GLY A 521 -0.77 -5.60 -37.14
CA GLY A 521 -1.46 -4.84 -36.08
C GLY A 521 -0.56 -4.56 -34.86
N ILE A 522 -0.98 -3.59 -34.05
CA ILE A 522 -0.31 -3.22 -32.79
C ILE A 522 -0.73 -4.19 -31.69
N ILE A 523 0.20 -4.55 -30.80
CA ILE A 523 -0.06 -5.39 -29.63
C ILE A 523 -1.06 -4.68 -28.71
N GLY A 524 -2.23 -5.28 -28.51
CA GLY A 524 -3.26 -4.80 -27.58
C GLY A 524 -3.18 -5.45 -26.20
N VAL A 525 -3.89 -4.86 -25.23
CA VAL A 525 -4.09 -5.42 -23.88
C VAL A 525 -5.54 -5.83 -23.73
N PRO A 526 -5.85 -6.95 -23.08
CA PRO A 526 -7.23 -7.29 -22.72
C PRO A 526 -7.89 -6.20 -21.86
N GLU A 527 -9.19 -5.97 -22.05
CA GLU A 527 -9.91 -4.77 -21.56
C GLU A 527 -9.76 -4.48 -20.05
N PHE A 528 -9.56 -5.51 -19.23
CA PHE A 528 -9.51 -5.39 -17.76
C PHE A 528 -8.22 -5.90 -17.13
N LEU A 529 -7.19 -6.21 -17.93
CA LEU A 529 -5.96 -6.82 -17.40
C LEU A 529 -5.25 -5.91 -16.39
N LEU A 530 -5.07 -4.63 -16.74
CA LEU A 530 -4.39 -3.66 -15.87
C LEU A 530 -5.18 -3.41 -14.57
N SER A 531 -6.50 -3.36 -14.66
CA SER A 531 -7.38 -3.23 -13.49
C SER A 531 -7.35 -4.47 -12.60
N ALA A 532 -7.32 -5.67 -13.19
CA ALA A 532 -7.15 -6.91 -12.43
C ALA A 532 -5.80 -6.93 -11.70
N PHE A 533 -4.71 -6.53 -12.37
CA PHE A 533 -3.38 -6.44 -11.75
C PHE A 533 -3.36 -5.43 -10.59
N SER A 534 -4.00 -4.28 -10.78
CA SER A 534 -4.17 -3.28 -9.74
C SER A 534 -4.96 -3.82 -8.54
N SER A 535 -6.05 -4.56 -8.76
CA SER A 535 -6.88 -5.10 -7.67
C SER A 535 -6.18 -6.13 -6.77
N ILE A 536 -5.19 -6.86 -7.31
CA ILE A 536 -4.43 -7.86 -6.53
C ILE A 536 -3.61 -7.20 -5.42
N THR A 537 -3.19 -5.94 -5.59
CA THR A 537 -2.43 -5.24 -4.56
C THR A 537 -3.26 -5.05 -3.29
N LEU A 538 -4.59 -5.03 -3.38
CA LEU A 538 -5.50 -4.99 -2.22
C LEU A 538 -5.32 -6.23 -1.33
N ILE A 539 -5.30 -7.41 -1.94
CA ILE A 539 -5.13 -8.69 -1.23
C ILE A 539 -3.73 -8.74 -0.59
N ALA A 540 -2.73 -8.17 -1.25
CA ALA A 540 -1.38 -8.18 -0.73
C ALA A 540 -1.18 -7.34 0.54
N GLN A 541 -2.07 -6.37 0.81
CA GLN A 541 -2.12 -5.62 2.07
C GLN A 541 -2.88 -6.35 3.17
N TYR A 542 -3.44 -7.54 2.89
CA TYR A 542 -4.10 -8.34 3.91
C TYR A 542 -3.17 -8.57 5.09
N ARG A 543 -3.69 -8.27 6.27
CA ARG A 543 -3.02 -8.43 7.55
C ARG A 543 -3.67 -9.58 8.31
N SER A 544 -2.85 -10.40 8.93
CA SER A 544 -3.29 -11.40 9.89
C SER A 544 -2.33 -11.43 11.06
N THR A 545 -2.88 -11.60 12.26
CA THR A 545 -2.09 -11.83 13.47
C THR A 545 -1.30 -13.14 13.39
N SER A 546 -1.72 -14.09 12.56
CA SER A 546 -1.11 -15.43 12.46
C SER A 546 0.33 -15.42 11.91
N PHE A 547 0.68 -14.45 11.08
CA PHE A 547 2.05 -14.30 10.54
C PHE A 547 2.80 -13.10 11.11
N ARG A 548 2.24 -12.42 12.12
CA ARG A 548 2.86 -11.25 12.75
C ARG A 548 4.17 -11.64 13.44
N SER A 549 5.29 -11.09 12.97
CA SER A 549 6.60 -11.27 13.61
C SER A 549 7.26 -9.95 13.93
N SER A 550 7.77 -9.85 15.16
CA SER A 550 8.64 -8.78 15.65
C SER A 550 9.85 -9.33 16.38
N LYS A 551 10.42 -10.42 15.84
CA LYS A 551 11.58 -11.10 16.43
C LYS A 551 12.79 -10.18 16.49
N ILE A 552 13.44 -10.13 17.64
CA ILE A 552 14.67 -9.37 17.84
C ILE A 552 15.83 -10.16 17.23
N LEU A 553 16.54 -9.52 16.31
CA LEU A 553 17.68 -10.09 15.58
C LEU A 553 18.99 -9.74 16.28
N ARG A 554 19.15 -8.48 16.72
CA ARG A 554 20.37 -7.98 17.36
C ARG A 554 20.06 -6.96 18.44
N MET A 555 20.94 -6.87 19.43
CA MET A 555 20.89 -5.89 20.50
C MET A 555 22.29 -5.34 20.77
N MET A 556 22.37 -4.04 21.04
CA MET A 556 23.63 -3.34 21.35
C MET A 556 23.43 -2.40 22.52
N VAL A 557 24.35 -2.39 23.47
CA VAL A 557 24.35 -1.41 24.56
C VAL A 557 24.76 -0.05 24.02
N LEU A 558 24.01 0.99 24.37
CA LEU A 558 24.33 2.36 24.02
C LEU A 558 25.08 3.07 25.16
N PRO A 559 26.02 3.97 24.83
CA PRO A 559 26.72 4.77 25.84
C PRO A 559 25.78 5.64 26.68
N ASN A 560 26.10 5.82 27.96
CA ASN A 560 25.28 6.59 28.90
C ASN A 560 25.20 8.10 28.59
N ASN A 561 26.11 8.63 27.76
CA ASN A 561 26.12 10.04 27.34
C ASN A 561 25.21 10.33 26.14
N LEU A 562 24.52 9.32 25.59
CA LEU A 562 23.65 9.46 24.43
C LEU A 562 22.53 10.49 24.65
N SER A 563 22.15 10.76 25.90
CA SER A 563 21.19 11.82 26.27
C SER A 563 21.59 13.22 25.78
N ARG A 564 22.89 13.51 25.64
CA ARG A 564 23.36 14.78 25.06
C ARG A 564 23.22 14.82 23.54
N ALA A 565 23.43 13.68 22.89
CA ALA A 565 23.25 13.51 21.45
C ALA A 565 21.81 13.11 21.09
N TRP A 566 20.87 13.10 22.05
CA TRP A 566 19.52 12.56 21.84
C TRP A 566 18.78 13.27 20.69
N VAL A 567 18.88 14.60 20.62
CA VAL A 567 18.23 15.39 19.56
C VAL A 567 18.77 15.00 18.18
N ALA A 568 20.08 14.76 18.06
CA ALA A 568 20.70 14.34 16.82
C ALA A 568 20.41 12.87 16.49
N THR A 569 20.36 12.00 17.50
CA THR A 569 20.09 10.57 17.33
C THR A 569 18.62 10.25 17.07
N LYS A 570 17.69 11.10 17.55
CA LYS A 570 16.25 11.02 17.27
C LYS A 570 15.91 11.05 15.79
N TYR A 571 16.70 11.77 14.99
CA TYR A 571 16.54 11.86 13.54
C TYR A 571 17.54 10.98 12.79
N GLN A 572 18.07 9.93 13.43
CA GLN A 572 18.83 8.91 12.69
C GLN A 572 17.94 8.29 11.65
N TYR A 573 18.41 8.37 10.40
CA TYR A 573 17.69 7.88 9.25
C TYR A 573 18.01 6.41 9.04
N SER A 574 16.97 5.59 9.06
CA SER A 574 17.08 4.19 8.65
C SER A 574 16.53 4.05 7.24
N LEU A 575 17.43 3.75 6.29
CA LEU A 575 17.07 3.37 4.92
C LEU A 575 16.78 1.86 4.80
N ALA A 576 16.97 1.11 5.90
CA ALA A 576 16.85 -0.34 5.93
C ALA A 576 15.39 -0.82 5.96
N HIS A 577 14.44 0.00 6.42
CA HIS A 577 13.07 -0.48 6.69
C HIS A 577 12.32 -0.94 5.43
N ARG A 578 12.46 -0.28 4.27
CA ARG A 578 11.80 -0.71 3.01
C ARG A 578 12.80 -1.14 1.91
N GLY A 579 14.07 -1.32 2.28
CA GLY A 579 15.19 -1.61 1.39
C GLY A 579 15.64 -0.40 0.54
N SER A 580 16.81 -0.52 -0.11
CA SER A 580 17.42 0.58 -0.88
C SER A 580 16.53 1.13 -2.01
N GLY A 581 15.64 0.31 -2.57
CA GLY A 581 14.69 0.73 -3.62
C GLY A 581 13.65 1.76 -3.15
N SER A 582 13.31 1.80 -1.87
CA SER A 582 12.41 2.81 -1.28
C SER A 582 13.02 4.21 -1.28
N VAL A 583 14.35 4.29 -1.24
CA VAL A 583 15.10 5.54 -1.30
C VAL A 583 15.08 6.15 -2.70
N LEU A 584 14.94 5.32 -3.75
CA LEU A 584 14.99 5.74 -5.16
C LEU A 584 13.63 5.86 -5.83
N LEU A 585 12.66 5.00 -5.49
CA LEU A 585 11.32 4.97 -6.11
C LEU A 585 10.16 5.20 -5.12
N GLY A 586 10.46 5.47 -3.84
CA GLY A 586 9.49 5.96 -2.86
C GLY A 586 8.40 4.93 -2.55
N GLY A 587 7.16 5.38 -2.40
CA GLY A 587 6.00 4.49 -2.21
C GLY A 587 5.72 3.59 -3.43
N VAL A 588 6.14 4.00 -4.63
CA VAL A 588 5.87 3.28 -5.90
C VAL A 588 6.72 2.03 -6.04
N ILE A 589 7.80 1.90 -5.25
CA ILE A 589 8.54 0.63 -5.18
C ILE A 589 7.63 -0.52 -4.77
N ILE A 590 6.62 -0.27 -3.93
CA ILE A 590 5.67 -1.29 -3.48
C ILE A 590 4.84 -1.77 -4.68
N ASP A 591 4.36 -0.85 -5.51
CA ASP A 591 3.62 -1.15 -6.73
C ASP A 591 4.43 -1.97 -7.73
N LEU A 592 5.72 -1.63 -7.90
CA LEU A 592 6.63 -2.34 -8.78
C LEU A 592 6.98 -3.74 -8.26
N LYS A 593 7.23 -3.87 -6.94
CA LYS A 593 7.49 -5.17 -6.33
C LYS A 593 6.30 -6.11 -6.48
N PHE A 594 5.07 -5.60 -6.33
CA PHE A 594 3.86 -6.40 -6.58
C PHE A 594 3.72 -6.84 -8.02
N LEU A 595 3.96 -5.92 -8.97
CA LEU A 595 3.96 -6.23 -10.38
C LEU A 595 4.98 -7.33 -10.71
N LEU A 596 6.21 -7.23 -10.18
CA LEU A 596 7.25 -8.24 -10.38
C LEU A 596 6.84 -9.61 -9.83
N CYS A 597 6.36 -9.67 -8.58
CA CYS A 597 5.92 -10.94 -7.99
C CYS A 597 4.82 -11.59 -8.81
N PHE A 598 3.87 -10.80 -9.31
CA PHE A 598 2.77 -11.31 -10.10
C PHE A 598 3.21 -11.78 -11.49
N VAL A 599 4.14 -11.07 -12.15
CA VAL A 599 4.75 -11.53 -13.40
C VAL A 599 5.45 -12.88 -13.20
N PHE A 600 6.17 -13.07 -12.08
CA PHE A 600 6.79 -14.35 -11.76
C PHE A 600 5.76 -15.46 -11.49
N VAL A 601 4.65 -15.15 -10.82
CA VAL A 601 3.57 -16.13 -10.58
C VAL A 601 2.91 -16.55 -11.90
N ILE A 602 2.59 -15.60 -12.79
CA ILE A 602 2.05 -15.93 -14.12
C ILE A 602 3.06 -16.75 -14.92
N ALA A 603 4.33 -16.34 -14.97
CA ALA A 603 5.38 -17.04 -15.71
C ALA A 603 5.60 -18.47 -15.17
N GLY A 604 5.53 -18.65 -13.84
CA GLY A 604 5.61 -19.95 -13.19
C GLY A 604 4.39 -20.83 -13.47
N ALA A 605 3.18 -20.26 -13.46
CA ALA A 605 1.95 -20.96 -13.82
C ALA A 605 1.92 -21.36 -15.30
N SER A 606 2.42 -20.51 -16.20
CA SER A 606 2.54 -20.83 -17.63
C SER A 606 3.56 -21.93 -17.92
N ASN A 607 4.61 -22.05 -17.10
CA ASN A 607 5.60 -23.13 -17.22
C ASN A 607 5.12 -24.46 -16.62
N SER A 608 4.14 -24.42 -15.71
CA SER A 608 3.62 -25.59 -14.98
C SER A 608 2.36 -26.18 -15.59
N SER A 609 1.86 -25.64 -16.71
CA SER A 609 0.65 -26.13 -17.36
C SER A 609 0.68 -25.89 -18.86
N ALA A 610 0.83 -26.98 -19.61
CA ALA A 610 0.34 -27.16 -20.97
C ALA A 610 -1.21 -27.04 -21.09
N VAL A 611 -1.85 -26.16 -20.31
CA VAL A 611 -3.33 -26.05 -20.18
C VAL A 611 -3.84 -24.61 -20.29
N LEU A 612 -2.99 -23.59 -20.45
CA LEU A 612 -3.45 -22.28 -20.91
C LEU A 612 -2.66 -21.88 -22.15
N SER A 613 -3.22 -22.19 -23.32
CA SER A 613 -2.78 -21.62 -24.59
C SER A 613 -2.99 -20.11 -24.57
N TRP A 614 -2.04 -19.38 -23.99
CA TRP A 614 -1.89 -17.95 -24.21
C TRP A 614 -1.23 -17.76 -25.57
N SER A 615 -2.01 -17.98 -26.63
CA SER A 615 -1.65 -17.48 -27.95
C SER A 615 -1.87 -15.96 -27.93
N PRO A 616 -0.86 -15.13 -28.26
CA PRO A 616 -1.15 -13.76 -28.63
C PRO A 616 -2.09 -13.84 -29.83
N VAL A 617 -3.31 -13.29 -29.71
CA VAL A 617 -4.19 -13.16 -30.86
C VAL A 617 -3.54 -12.14 -31.78
N ALA A 618 -2.74 -12.64 -32.72
CA ALA A 618 -2.29 -11.89 -33.87
C ALA A 618 -3.53 -11.57 -34.72
N TYR A 619 -4.09 -10.38 -34.54
CA TYR A 619 -5.01 -9.81 -35.52
C TYR A 619 -4.20 -9.47 -36.78
N GLY A 620 -3.98 -10.46 -37.65
CA GLY A 620 -3.10 -10.25 -38.79
C GLY A 620 -2.86 -11.41 -39.74
N GLU A 621 -3.74 -12.42 -39.83
CA GLU A 621 -3.65 -13.40 -40.92
C GLU A 621 -5.05 -13.69 -41.48
N HIS A 622 -5.44 -12.93 -42.51
CA HIS A 622 -6.27 -13.35 -43.65
C HIS A 622 -6.68 -12.14 -44.50
N VAL A 623 -5.71 -11.53 -45.19
CA VAL A 623 -5.97 -10.74 -46.40
C VAL A 623 -4.99 -11.24 -47.45
N ARG A 624 -5.26 -12.42 -48.02
CA ARG A 624 -4.43 -12.98 -49.11
C ARG A 624 -5.22 -13.74 -50.16
N SER A 625 -6.51 -13.47 -50.36
CA SER A 625 -7.29 -14.13 -51.43
C SER A 625 -8.26 -13.20 -52.17
N LEU A 626 -7.93 -11.92 -52.35
CA LEU A 626 -8.78 -11.00 -53.11
C LEU A 626 -8.03 -10.10 -54.11
N ASP A 627 -6.76 -10.42 -54.41
CA ASP A 627 -6.01 -9.79 -55.51
C ASP A 627 -5.55 -10.84 -56.56
N GLU A 628 -6.47 -11.74 -56.92
CA GLU A 628 -6.49 -12.41 -58.24
C GLU A 628 -7.87 -12.27 -58.90
#